data_AF-A0A8J7WXB0-F1
#
_entry.id   AF-A0A8J7WXB0-F1
#
_cell.length_a   1.000
_cell.length_b   1.000
_cell.length_c   1.000
_cell.angle_alpha   90.00
_cell.angle_beta   90.00
_cell.angle_gamma   90.00
#
_symmetry.space_group_name_H-M   'P 1'
#
loop_
_entity.id
_entity.type
_entity.pdbx_description
1 polymer ?
#
loop_
_entity_poly.entity_id
_entity_poly.type
_entity_poly.pdbx_seq_one_letter_code
_entity_poly.pdbx_strand_id
1 'polypeptide(L)'
;IHLALGNLYRAQGDLDQAITVRSALLHRPELTTSQKGRIFLELGRDYKRSGLLDRAEGMFQKAGEALGRDPVLLEEMASLAAAARDHEQAAALFAEVNKPGPQAHHIVQQARVLAAKGQSDRSAWLLKKALKVSPGSVEAWMERMIQAYEAANWGHLSRYFTQGLSAVEPRLRFLLLEGLTHHMFTRRSPQELFSPVVPPEAGQTLVRVINAHPPEVHLLYYGAWIQIQLANTEQAKTYLQHCGQLAPEFWPARLELLALYAEDDQLSPTCREHLEYIMQRGRQVKKFVCSKCGLRLDQIFFQCPRCRSWHSIAFLTALDT
;
A
#
# COMPACT_ATOMS: atom_id res chain seq x y z
N ILE A 1 -19.17 -28.44 18.41
CA ILE A 1 -20.33 -27.94 17.62
C ILE A 1 -20.48 -26.42 17.75
N HIS A 2 -20.63 -25.85 18.95
CA HIS A 2 -20.91 -24.40 19.10
C HIS A 2 -19.81 -23.43 18.61
N LEU A 3 -18.51 -23.79 18.70
CA LEU A 3 -17.44 -22.96 18.14
C LEU A 3 -17.52 -22.84 16.61
N ALA A 4 -17.88 -23.94 15.93
CA ALA A 4 -18.07 -23.96 14.48
C ALA A 4 -19.31 -23.15 14.06
N LEU A 5 -20.39 -23.20 14.86
CA LEU A 5 -21.58 -22.40 14.64
C LEU A 5 -21.28 -20.89 14.77
N GLY A 6 -20.53 -20.47 15.79
CA GLY A 6 -20.08 -19.07 15.91
C GLY A 6 -19.21 -18.61 14.74
N ASN A 7 -18.38 -19.50 14.17
CA ASN A 7 -17.60 -19.18 12.97
C ASN A 7 -18.50 -18.94 11.76
N LEU A 8 -19.56 -19.74 11.62
CA LEU A 8 -20.53 -19.61 10.52
C LEU A 8 -21.28 -18.28 10.60
N TYR A 9 -21.82 -17.91 11.77
CA TYR A 9 -22.46 -16.61 11.96
C TYR A 9 -21.52 -15.44 11.66
N ARG A 10 -20.28 -15.49 12.15
CA ARG A 10 -19.28 -14.46 11.82
C ARG A 10 -19.00 -14.41 10.31
N ALA A 11 -18.92 -15.55 9.63
CA ALA A 11 -18.69 -15.60 8.18
C ALA A 11 -19.83 -14.94 7.39
N GLN A 12 -21.09 -15.17 7.81
CA GLN A 12 -22.29 -14.58 7.22
C GLN A 12 -22.48 -13.09 7.55
N GLY A 13 -21.82 -12.60 8.62
CA GLY A 13 -21.95 -11.21 9.07
C GLY A 13 -22.87 -11.03 10.27
N ASP A 14 -23.46 -12.12 10.79
CA ASP A 14 -24.35 -12.13 11.96
C ASP A 14 -23.54 -12.07 13.26
N LEU A 15 -22.85 -10.96 13.49
CA LEU A 15 -21.90 -10.81 14.59
C LEU A 15 -22.55 -10.92 15.96
N ASP A 16 -23.76 -10.39 16.14
CA ASP A 16 -24.49 -10.45 17.41
C ASP A 16 -24.85 -11.90 17.80
N GLN A 17 -25.22 -12.71 16.81
CA GLN A 17 -25.49 -14.14 17.01
C GLN A 17 -24.20 -14.90 17.33
N ALA A 18 -23.10 -14.59 16.62
CA ALA A 18 -21.80 -15.18 16.91
C ALA A 18 -21.35 -14.91 18.35
N ILE A 19 -21.49 -13.65 18.80
CA ILE A 19 -21.17 -13.23 20.17
C ILE A 19 -22.06 -13.96 21.17
N THR A 20 -23.38 -13.96 20.97
CA THR A 20 -24.35 -14.59 21.89
C THR A 20 -24.07 -16.08 22.08
N VAL A 21 -23.88 -16.81 20.97
CA VAL A 21 -23.60 -18.26 21.02
C VAL A 21 -22.29 -18.56 21.74
N ARG A 22 -21.25 -17.73 21.57
CA ARG A 22 -19.95 -17.95 22.22
C ARG A 22 -19.94 -17.52 23.68
N SER A 23 -20.58 -16.42 24.03
CA SER A 23 -20.73 -15.98 25.41
C SER A 23 -21.44 -17.03 26.26
N ALA A 24 -22.47 -17.68 25.70
CA ALA A 24 -23.17 -18.78 26.38
C ALA A 24 -22.26 -19.97 26.73
N LEU A 25 -21.18 -20.19 25.98
CA LEU A 25 -20.22 -21.27 26.28
C LEU A 25 -19.46 -21.02 27.58
N LEU A 26 -19.18 -19.76 27.94
CA LEU A 26 -18.40 -19.42 29.12
C LEU A 26 -19.09 -19.84 30.44
N HIS A 27 -20.40 -20.06 30.42
CA HIS A 27 -21.18 -20.50 31.59
C HIS A 27 -21.13 -22.01 31.82
N ARG A 28 -20.48 -22.79 30.93
CA ARG A 28 -20.38 -24.24 31.10
C ARG A 28 -19.32 -24.60 32.15
N PRO A 29 -19.66 -25.40 33.17
CA PRO A 29 -18.76 -25.70 34.29
C PRO A 29 -17.55 -26.55 33.89
N GLU A 30 -17.64 -27.34 32.82
CA GLU A 30 -16.64 -28.33 32.43
C GLU A 30 -15.51 -27.79 31.52
N LEU A 31 -15.42 -26.47 31.32
CA LEU A 31 -14.41 -25.90 30.42
C LEU A 31 -13.02 -25.82 31.07
N THR A 32 -12.03 -26.41 30.41
CA THR A 32 -10.62 -26.24 30.77
C THR A 32 -10.16 -24.80 30.52
N THR A 33 -9.07 -24.37 31.18
CA THR A 33 -8.48 -23.03 30.99
C THR A 33 -8.17 -22.76 29.52
N SER A 34 -7.57 -23.73 28.81
CA SER A 34 -7.28 -23.60 27.38
C SER A 34 -8.54 -23.45 26.53
N GLN A 35 -9.62 -24.17 26.84
CA GLN A 35 -10.90 -24.02 26.13
C GLN A 35 -11.53 -22.65 26.38
N LYS A 36 -11.52 -22.14 27.62
CA LYS A 36 -11.97 -20.77 27.94
C LYS A 36 -11.15 -19.73 27.18
N GLY A 37 -9.83 -19.88 27.17
CA GLY A 37 -8.91 -19.01 26.40
C GLY A 37 -9.25 -18.96 24.91
N ARG A 38 -9.53 -20.11 24.28
CA ARG A 38 -9.97 -20.17 22.88
C ARG A 38 -11.32 -19.48 22.65
N ILE A 39 -12.27 -19.60 23.58
CA ILE A 39 -13.56 -18.89 23.49
C ILE A 39 -13.34 -17.38 23.56
N PHE A 40 -12.50 -16.90 24.48
CA PHE A 40 -12.15 -15.49 24.59
C PHE A 40 -11.47 -14.96 23.32
N LEU A 41 -10.52 -15.71 22.74
CA LEU A 41 -9.91 -15.36 21.45
C LEU A 41 -10.97 -15.18 20.36
N GLU A 42 -11.92 -16.11 20.26
CA GLU A 42 -12.98 -16.04 19.26
C GLU A 42 -13.97 -14.90 19.50
N LEU A 43 -14.33 -14.62 20.75
CA LEU A 43 -15.15 -13.45 21.11
C LEU A 43 -14.43 -12.14 20.78
N GLY A 44 -13.12 -12.06 21.04
CA GLY A 44 -12.32 -10.89 20.67
C GLY A 44 -12.32 -10.65 19.16
N ARG A 45 -12.25 -11.71 18.35
CA ARG A 45 -12.40 -11.63 16.88
C ARG A 45 -13.76 -11.11 16.45
N ASP A 46 -14.83 -11.52 17.13
CA ASP A 46 -16.20 -11.05 16.83
C ASP A 46 -16.37 -9.57 17.15
N TYR A 47 -15.97 -9.16 18.37
CA TYR A 47 -16.02 -7.75 18.78
C TYR A 47 -15.16 -6.86 17.89
N LYS A 48 -13.97 -7.32 17.49
CA LYS A 48 -13.13 -6.56 16.56
C LYS A 48 -13.83 -6.37 15.21
N ARG A 49 -14.49 -7.42 14.70
CA ARG A 49 -15.20 -7.34 13.41
C ARG A 49 -16.46 -6.48 13.49
N SER A 50 -17.07 -6.30 14.67
CA SER A 50 -18.18 -5.37 14.88
C SER A 50 -17.75 -3.93 15.19
N GLY A 51 -16.43 -3.67 15.24
CA GLY A 51 -15.88 -2.35 15.54
C GLY A 51 -15.83 -2.01 17.04
N LEU A 52 -16.18 -2.96 17.93
CA LEU A 52 -16.17 -2.79 19.38
C LEU A 52 -14.76 -3.09 19.92
N LEU A 53 -13.81 -2.19 19.65
CA LEU A 53 -12.38 -2.42 19.90
C LEU A 53 -12.05 -2.63 21.39
N ASP A 54 -12.62 -1.84 22.30
CA ASP A 54 -12.37 -1.97 23.75
C ASP A 54 -12.83 -3.34 24.29
N ARG A 55 -13.98 -3.83 23.79
CA ARG A 55 -14.48 -5.16 24.15
C ARG A 55 -13.60 -6.26 23.57
N ALA A 56 -13.11 -6.08 22.35
CA ALA A 56 -12.18 -7.00 21.73
C ALA A 56 -10.87 -7.09 22.54
N GLU A 57 -10.34 -5.95 22.98
CA GLU A 57 -9.14 -5.89 23.82
C GLU A 57 -9.34 -6.65 25.13
N GLY A 58 -10.44 -6.39 25.85
CA GLY A 58 -10.73 -7.08 27.10
C GLY A 58 -10.89 -8.60 26.93
N MET A 59 -11.41 -9.07 25.78
CA MET A 59 -11.46 -10.51 25.48
C MET A 59 -10.07 -11.07 25.16
N PHE A 60 -9.24 -10.35 24.40
CA PHE A 60 -7.87 -10.81 24.12
C PHE A 60 -6.98 -10.82 25.37
N GLN A 61 -7.14 -9.88 26.30
CA GLN A 61 -6.44 -9.89 27.59
C GLN A 61 -6.78 -11.15 28.39
N LYS A 62 -8.07 -11.48 28.54
CA LYS A 62 -8.52 -12.72 29.19
C LYS A 62 -8.07 -13.99 28.46
N ALA A 63 -7.99 -13.94 27.13
CA ALA A 63 -7.42 -15.03 26.36
C ALA A 63 -5.92 -15.20 26.68
N GLY A 64 -5.17 -14.10 26.86
CA GLY A 64 -3.76 -14.10 27.22
C GLY A 64 -3.49 -14.64 28.63
N GLU A 65 -4.35 -14.34 29.60
CA GLU A 65 -4.29 -14.94 30.94
C GLU A 65 -4.39 -16.47 30.89
N ALA A 66 -5.19 -17.01 29.97
CA ALA A 66 -5.46 -18.44 29.84
C ALA A 66 -4.52 -19.19 28.89
N LEU A 67 -4.09 -18.54 27.80
CA LEU A 67 -3.28 -19.14 26.72
C LEU A 67 -1.81 -18.72 26.78
N GLY A 68 -1.47 -17.72 27.59
CA GLY A 68 -0.15 -17.09 27.58
C GLY A 68 0.13 -16.35 26.27
N ARG A 69 1.39 -16.38 25.84
CA ARG A 69 1.86 -15.72 24.61
C ARG A 69 1.64 -16.59 23.37
N ASP A 70 0.41 -17.02 23.15
CA ASP A 70 0.02 -17.78 21.96
C ASP A 70 0.20 -16.93 20.68
N PRO A 71 0.90 -17.43 19.63
CA PRO A 71 1.16 -16.65 18.42
C PRO A 71 -0.10 -16.18 17.68
N VAL A 72 -1.18 -16.96 17.69
CA VAL A 72 -2.43 -16.58 17.03
C VAL A 72 -3.10 -15.43 17.77
N LEU A 73 -3.11 -15.49 19.10
CA LEU A 73 -3.60 -14.40 19.94
C LEU A 73 -2.77 -13.12 19.73
N LEU A 74 -1.44 -13.22 19.77
CA LEU A 74 -0.55 -12.08 19.59
C LEU A 74 -0.75 -11.41 18.21
N GLU A 75 -0.97 -12.19 17.14
CA GLU A 75 -1.28 -11.63 15.82
C GLU A 75 -2.66 -10.92 15.80
N GLU A 76 -3.67 -11.44 16.50
CA GLU A 76 -4.97 -10.78 16.61
C GLU A 76 -4.90 -9.48 17.42
N MET A 77 -4.11 -9.46 18.50
CA MET A 77 -3.81 -8.28 19.30
C MET A 77 -3.01 -7.24 18.50
N ALA A 78 -2.01 -7.66 17.72
CA ALA A 78 -1.27 -6.77 16.83
C ALA A 78 -2.19 -6.11 15.80
N SER A 79 -3.11 -6.89 15.22
CA SER A 79 -4.14 -6.40 14.31
C SER A 79 -5.15 -5.47 15.00
N LEU A 80 -5.45 -5.67 16.28
CA LEU A 80 -6.32 -4.77 17.06
C LEU A 80 -5.62 -3.43 17.32
N ALA A 81 -4.38 -3.46 17.80
CA ALA A 81 -3.56 -2.27 18.01
C ALA A 81 -3.40 -1.44 16.72
N ALA A 82 -3.16 -2.13 15.59
CA ALA A 82 -3.11 -1.50 14.27
C ALA A 82 -4.42 -0.78 13.91
N ALA A 83 -5.58 -1.40 14.19
CA ALA A 83 -6.90 -0.80 13.96
C ALA A 83 -7.15 0.41 14.86
N ALA A 84 -6.66 0.37 16.11
CA ALA A 84 -6.70 1.47 17.06
C ALA A 84 -5.67 2.59 16.77
N ARG A 85 -4.90 2.48 15.69
CA ARG A 85 -3.78 3.38 15.32
C ARG A 85 -2.63 3.43 16.33
N ASP A 86 -2.56 2.45 17.23
CA ASP A 86 -1.38 2.24 18.07
C ASP A 86 -0.32 1.47 17.28
N HIS A 87 0.45 2.23 16.49
CA HIS A 87 1.51 1.69 15.66
C HIS A 87 2.73 1.21 16.46
N GLU A 88 2.90 1.68 17.70
CA GLU A 88 4.01 1.24 18.57
C GLU A 88 3.75 -0.16 19.09
N GLN A 89 2.58 -0.36 19.72
CA GLN A 89 2.17 -1.67 20.22
C GLN A 89 2.02 -2.68 19.08
N ALA A 90 1.43 -2.28 17.95
CA ALA A 90 1.30 -3.17 16.78
C ALA A 90 2.67 -3.66 16.29
N ALA A 91 3.66 -2.77 16.16
CA ALA A 91 5.00 -3.14 15.73
C ALA A 91 5.70 -4.08 16.74
N ALA A 92 5.54 -3.84 18.04
CA ALA A 92 6.09 -4.70 19.08
C ALA A 92 5.50 -6.12 19.02
N LEU A 93 4.16 -6.24 18.93
CA LEU A 93 3.48 -7.53 18.87
C LEU A 93 3.82 -8.29 17.57
N PHE A 94 3.90 -7.60 16.42
CA PHE A 94 4.34 -8.24 15.17
C PHE A 94 5.80 -8.72 15.21
N ALA A 95 6.66 -8.05 15.98
CA ALA A 95 8.04 -8.49 16.21
C ALA A 95 8.06 -9.85 16.93
N GLU A 96 7.24 -10.01 17.96
CA GLU A 96 7.19 -11.24 18.76
C GLU A 96 6.71 -12.46 17.96
N VAL A 97 5.78 -12.26 17.03
CA VAL A 97 5.30 -13.32 16.13
C VAL A 97 6.12 -13.46 14.85
N ASN A 98 7.30 -12.82 14.77
CA ASN A 98 8.22 -12.87 13.63
C ASN A 98 7.56 -12.50 12.30
N LYS A 99 6.78 -11.40 12.28
CA LYS A 99 6.14 -10.85 11.07
C LYS A 99 6.83 -9.54 10.64
N PRO A 100 8.00 -9.61 9.98
CA PRO A 100 8.81 -8.43 9.67
C PRO A 100 8.13 -7.43 8.74
N GLY A 101 7.29 -7.89 7.80
CA GLY A 101 6.55 -7.00 6.88
C GLY A 101 5.57 -6.07 7.62
N PRO A 102 4.58 -6.61 8.34
CA PRO A 102 3.67 -5.82 9.18
C PRO A 102 4.39 -4.98 10.24
N GLN A 103 5.44 -5.53 10.86
CA GLN A 103 6.27 -4.79 11.81
C GLN A 103 6.90 -3.55 11.15
N ALA A 104 7.58 -3.73 10.01
CA ALA A 104 8.21 -2.63 9.28
C ALA A 104 7.18 -1.58 8.84
N HIS A 105 6.01 -2.01 8.36
CA HIS A 105 4.91 -1.13 7.99
C HIS A 105 4.53 -0.19 9.14
N HIS A 106 4.31 -0.73 10.35
CA HIS A 106 3.93 0.09 11.50
C HIS A 106 5.08 0.98 12.01
N ILE A 107 6.34 0.56 11.89
CA ILE A 107 7.49 1.44 12.16
C ILE A 107 7.51 2.62 11.18
N VAL A 108 7.17 2.41 9.90
CA VAL A 108 7.06 3.50 8.90
C VAL A 108 5.91 4.45 9.24
N GLN A 109 4.76 3.95 9.72
CA GLN A 109 3.68 4.83 10.17
C GLN A 109 4.11 5.72 11.34
N GLN A 110 4.85 5.19 12.31
CA GLN A 110 5.43 5.99 13.39
C GLN A 110 6.39 7.06 12.83
N ALA A 111 7.25 6.70 11.86
CA ALA A 111 8.18 7.63 11.23
C ALA A 111 7.46 8.79 10.53
N ARG A 112 6.33 8.53 9.86
CA ARG A 112 5.49 9.56 9.23
C ARG A 112 4.91 10.54 10.24
N VAL A 113 4.39 10.03 11.37
CA VAL A 113 3.89 10.87 12.45
C VAL A 113 4.98 11.78 13.01
N LEU A 114 6.21 11.27 13.17
CA LEU A 114 7.34 12.09 13.62
C LEU A 114 7.77 13.12 12.57
N ALA A 115 7.79 12.77 11.29
CA ALA A 115 8.09 13.71 10.20
C ALA A 115 7.07 14.85 10.15
N ALA A 116 5.77 14.54 10.26
CA ALA A 116 4.71 15.54 10.31
C ALA A 116 4.82 16.49 11.51
N LYS A 117 5.46 16.05 12.61
CA LYS A 117 5.79 16.87 13.79
C LYS A 117 7.12 17.63 13.66
N GLY A 118 7.78 17.59 12.50
CA GLY A 118 9.08 18.22 12.27
C GLY A 118 10.28 17.47 12.88
N GLN A 119 10.08 16.26 13.42
CA GLN A 119 11.14 15.46 14.05
C GLN A 119 11.86 14.59 13.02
N SER A 120 12.46 15.21 12.00
CA SER A 120 13.06 14.53 10.84
C SER A 120 14.15 13.53 11.20
N ASP A 121 15.02 13.83 12.16
CA ASP A 121 16.11 12.91 12.57
C ASP A 121 15.57 11.61 13.19
N ARG A 122 14.54 11.73 14.04
CA ARG A 122 13.89 10.57 14.66
C ARG A 122 13.10 9.76 13.64
N SER A 123 12.44 10.44 12.70
CA SER A 123 11.78 9.79 11.56
C SER A 123 12.79 8.99 10.73
N ALA A 124 13.92 9.59 10.35
CA ALA A 124 14.98 8.93 9.60
C ALA A 124 15.58 7.74 10.36
N TRP A 125 15.71 7.82 11.69
CA TRP A 125 16.12 6.69 12.53
C TRP A 125 15.11 5.54 12.47
N LEU A 126 13.81 5.82 12.58
CA LEU A 126 12.77 4.79 12.47
C LEU A 126 12.74 4.15 11.08
N LEU A 127 12.94 4.91 10.00
CA LEU A 127 13.01 4.35 8.64
C LEU A 127 14.22 3.41 8.47
N LYS A 128 15.38 3.77 9.06
CA LYS A 128 16.53 2.84 9.10
C LYS A 128 16.22 1.59 9.92
N LYS A 129 15.51 1.72 11.05
CA LYS A 129 15.06 0.57 11.87
C LYS A 129 14.10 -0.33 11.07
N ALA A 130 13.13 0.24 10.35
CA ALA A 130 12.21 -0.52 9.48
C ALA A 130 12.98 -1.31 8.42
N LEU A 131 13.98 -0.70 7.78
CA LEU A 131 14.83 -1.38 6.78
C LEU A 131 15.75 -2.44 7.38
N LYS A 132 16.15 -2.31 8.65
CA LYS A 132 16.88 -3.37 9.35
C LYS A 132 15.99 -4.59 9.61
N VAL A 133 14.71 -4.36 9.92
CA VAL A 133 13.69 -5.41 10.13
C VAL A 133 13.29 -6.06 8.81
N SER A 134 13.04 -5.26 7.78
CA SER A 134 12.63 -5.70 6.44
C SER A 134 13.37 -4.88 5.38
N PRO A 135 14.52 -5.38 4.88
CA PRO A 135 15.33 -4.65 3.90
C PRO A 135 14.59 -4.30 2.61
N GLY A 136 13.63 -5.14 2.20
CA GLY A 136 12.77 -4.93 1.04
C GLY A 136 11.48 -4.14 1.32
N SER A 137 11.34 -3.49 2.48
CA SER A 137 10.15 -2.68 2.78
C SER A 137 10.02 -1.52 1.81
N VAL A 138 9.08 -1.65 0.88
CA VAL A 138 8.78 -0.64 -0.13
C VAL A 138 8.29 0.65 0.52
N GLU A 139 7.54 0.56 1.62
CA GLU A 139 7.06 1.72 2.37
C GLU A 139 8.22 2.55 2.93
N ALA A 140 9.23 1.89 3.50
CA ALA A 140 10.36 2.58 4.08
C ALA A 140 11.23 3.25 3.01
N TRP A 141 11.48 2.58 1.87
CA TRP A 141 12.22 3.18 0.76
C TRP A 141 11.46 4.34 0.13
N MET A 142 10.17 4.17 -0.14
CA MET A 142 9.29 5.19 -0.67
C MET A 142 9.23 6.42 0.25
N GLU A 143 9.09 6.23 1.56
CA GLU A 143 9.08 7.34 2.53
C GLU A 143 10.42 8.09 2.56
N ARG A 144 11.55 7.38 2.47
CA ARG A 144 12.87 8.03 2.38
C ARG A 144 13.04 8.82 1.09
N MET A 145 12.50 8.33 -0.03
CA MET A 145 12.48 9.08 -1.30
C MET A 145 11.64 10.35 -1.17
N ILE A 146 10.45 10.26 -0.55
CA ILE A 146 9.58 11.41 -0.28
C ILE A 146 10.30 12.45 0.59
N GLN A 147 10.91 12.05 1.71
CA GLN A 147 11.63 12.99 2.58
C GLN A 147 12.84 13.63 1.89
N ALA A 148 13.56 12.88 1.06
CA ALA A 148 14.67 13.43 0.27
C ALA A 148 14.16 14.43 -0.79
N TYR A 149 13.01 14.15 -1.39
CA TYR A 149 12.36 15.04 -2.35
C TYR A 149 11.89 16.34 -1.68
N GLU A 150 11.20 16.25 -0.54
CA GLU A 150 10.74 17.43 0.24
C GLU A 150 11.90 18.31 0.69
N ALA A 151 13.04 17.72 1.03
CA ALA A 151 14.26 18.43 1.41
C ALA A 151 15.08 18.95 0.22
N ALA A 152 14.59 18.80 -1.02
CA ALA A 152 15.32 19.09 -2.26
C ALA A 152 16.72 18.42 -2.34
N ASN A 153 16.90 17.29 -1.66
CA ASN A 153 18.17 16.56 -1.60
C ASN A 153 18.21 15.48 -2.68
N TRP A 154 18.55 15.90 -3.89
CA TRP A 154 18.57 15.04 -5.08
C TRP A 154 19.61 13.91 -5.00
N GLY A 155 20.73 14.12 -4.29
CA GLY A 155 21.72 13.08 -4.04
C GLY A 155 21.16 11.94 -3.19
N HIS A 156 20.41 12.27 -2.13
CA HIS A 156 19.70 11.28 -1.34
C HIS A 156 18.55 10.63 -2.11
N LEU A 157 17.78 11.39 -2.89
CA LEU A 157 16.71 10.86 -3.73
C LEU A 157 17.24 9.81 -4.70
N SER A 158 18.31 10.12 -5.44
CA SER A 158 18.98 9.18 -6.35
C SER A 158 19.42 7.91 -5.61
N ARG A 159 20.17 8.07 -4.52
CA ARG A 159 20.71 6.94 -3.74
C ARG A 159 19.59 6.05 -3.20
N TYR A 160 18.55 6.63 -2.61
CA TYR A 160 17.45 5.85 -2.03
C TYR A 160 16.60 5.19 -3.09
N PHE A 161 16.40 5.82 -4.24
CA PHE A 161 15.69 5.19 -5.34
C PHE A 161 16.48 4.01 -5.91
N THR A 162 17.78 4.16 -6.15
CA THR A 162 18.64 3.05 -6.59
C THR A 162 18.66 1.89 -5.59
N GLN A 163 18.86 2.18 -4.30
CA GLN A 163 18.85 1.16 -3.24
C GLN A 163 17.47 0.48 -3.11
N GLY A 164 16.40 1.27 -3.23
CA GLY A 164 15.03 0.77 -3.23
C GLY A 164 14.76 -0.19 -4.39
N LEU A 165 15.19 0.14 -5.61
CA LEU A 165 15.08 -0.76 -6.76
C LEU A 165 15.83 -2.08 -6.55
N SER A 166 17.03 -2.03 -5.94
CA SER A 166 17.79 -3.25 -5.63
C SER A 166 17.15 -4.11 -4.53
N ALA A 167 16.57 -3.50 -3.50
CA ALA A 167 16.10 -4.22 -2.32
C ALA A 167 14.61 -4.63 -2.38
N VAL A 168 13.77 -3.86 -3.06
CA VAL A 168 12.32 -4.12 -3.17
C VAL A 168 12.06 -5.21 -4.21
N GLU A 169 11.15 -6.12 -3.87
CA GLU A 169 10.69 -7.18 -4.77
C GLU A 169 10.18 -6.59 -6.10
N PRO A 170 10.55 -7.13 -7.28
CA PRO A 170 10.22 -6.55 -8.59
C PRO A 170 8.75 -6.14 -8.74
N ARG A 171 7.82 -7.00 -8.30
CA ARG A 171 6.37 -6.75 -8.42
C ARG A 171 5.87 -5.55 -7.60
N LEU A 172 6.66 -5.02 -6.66
CA LEU A 172 6.31 -3.89 -5.80
C LEU A 172 7.09 -2.62 -6.14
N ARG A 173 8.11 -2.68 -7.00
CA ARG A 173 9.00 -1.53 -7.31
C ARG A 173 8.23 -0.33 -7.86
N PHE A 174 7.13 -0.55 -8.57
CA PHE A 174 6.27 0.51 -9.09
C PHE A 174 5.74 1.44 -7.98
N LEU A 175 5.59 0.95 -6.74
CA LEU A 175 5.11 1.74 -5.61
C LEU A 175 6.10 2.82 -5.18
N LEU A 176 7.40 2.66 -5.46
CA LEU A 176 8.41 3.68 -5.17
C LEU A 176 8.10 4.98 -5.92
N LEU A 177 7.73 4.88 -7.19
CA LEU A 177 7.36 6.02 -8.04
C LEU A 177 5.88 6.39 -7.89
N GLU A 178 4.96 5.44 -7.79
CA GLU A 178 3.53 5.76 -7.58
C GLU A 178 3.30 6.51 -6.26
N GLY A 179 3.97 6.11 -5.18
CA GLY A 179 3.85 6.82 -3.90
C GLY A 179 4.47 8.21 -3.93
N LEU A 180 5.62 8.36 -4.60
CA LEU A 180 6.27 9.67 -4.74
C LEU A 180 5.43 10.61 -5.61
N THR A 181 4.90 10.13 -6.74
CA THR A 181 4.02 10.94 -7.60
C THR A 181 2.73 11.31 -6.89
N HIS A 182 2.08 10.38 -6.18
CA HIS A 182 0.91 10.68 -5.35
C HIS A 182 1.21 11.77 -4.30
N HIS A 183 2.37 11.71 -3.65
CA HIS A 183 2.82 12.74 -2.73
C HIS A 183 2.94 14.12 -3.41
N MET A 184 3.56 14.18 -4.59
CA MET A 184 3.70 15.43 -5.35
C MET A 184 2.34 16.05 -5.70
N PHE A 185 1.35 15.24 -6.08
CA PHE A 185 0.01 15.72 -6.41
C PHE A 185 -0.78 16.23 -5.20
N THR A 186 -0.72 15.52 -4.06
CA THR A 186 -1.50 15.89 -2.86
C THR A 186 -1.00 17.16 -2.17
N ARG A 187 0.25 17.56 -2.42
CA ARG A 187 0.86 18.79 -1.88
C ARG A 187 0.51 20.06 -2.67
N ARG A 188 -0.15 19.96 -3.84
CA ARG A 188 -0.43 21.12 -4.69
C ARG A 188 -1.48 22.04 -4.09
N SER A 189 -1.19 23.33 -4.11
CA SER A 189 -2.22 24.34 -3.96
C SER A 189 -3.04 24.46 -5.27
N PRO A 190 -4.33 24.85 -5.20
CA PRO A 190 -5.14 25.13 -6.40
C PRO A 190 -4.54 26.20 -7.34
N GLN A 191 -3.58 26.99 -6.88
CA GLN A 191 -2.95 28.05 -7.66
C GLN A 191 -1.79 27.53 -8.54
N GLU A 192 -1.25 26.34 -8.23
CA GLU A 192 -0.10 25.73 -8.93
C GLU A 192 -0.51 24.74 -10.03
N LEU A 193 -1.79 24.73 -10.42
CA LEU A 193 -2.36 23.80 -11.41
C LEU A 193 -1.60 23.77 -12.75
N PHE A 194 -0.97 24.89 -13.14
CA PHE A 194 -0.30 25.05 -14.44
C PHE A 194 1.23 24.86 -14.42
N SER A 195 1.86 24.66 -13.26
CA SER A 195 3.30 24.33 -13.19
C SER A 195 3.53 22.85 -13.48
N PRO A 196 4.71 22.40 -13.97
CA PRO A 196 5.08 20.99 -13.89
C PRO A 196 5.09 20.51 -12.44
N VAL A 197 4.67 19.26 -12.21
CA VAL A 197 4.54 18.62 -10.88
C VAL A 197 5.90 18.25 -10.31
N VAL A 198 6.87 18.05 -11.19
CA VAL A 198 8.21 17.58 -10.85
C VAL A 198 9.21 18.71 -11.15
N PRO A 199 9.95 19.21 -10.14
CA PRO A 199 11.09 20.09 -10.35
C PRO A 199 12.07 19.47 -11.36
N PRO A 200 12.61 20.24 -12.33
CA PRO A 200 13.46 19.70 -13.39
C PRO A 200 14.65 18.87 -12.87
N GLU A 201 15.28 19.29 -11.78
CA GLU A 201 16.41 18.61 -11.15
C GLU A 201 16.01 17.26 -10.56
N ALA A 202 14.84 17.21 -9.91
CA ALA A 202 14.27 15.97 -9.39
C ALA A 202 13.92 15.01 -10.54
N GLY A 203 13.28 15.52 -11.59
CA GLY A 203 12.91 14.74 -12.77
C GLY A 203 14.13 14.14 -13.47
N GLN A 204 15.16 14.95 -13.72
CA GLN A 204 16.42 14.48 -14.29
C GLN A 204 17.10 13.43 -13.41
N THR A 205 17.07 13.61 -12.08
CA THR A 205 17.63 12.65 -11.13
C THR A 205 16.92 11.29 -11.21
N LEU A 206 15.59 11.30 -11.21
CA LEU A 206 14.78 10.09 -11.30
C LEU A 206 14.99 9.38 -12.65
N VAL A 207 14.99 10.14 -13.76
CA VAL A 207 15.23 9.62 -15.11
C VAL A 207 16.61 8.97 -15.22
N ARG A 208 17.66 9.55 -14.63
CA ARG A 208 19.00 8.93 -14.60
C ARG A 208 18.98 7.56 -13.93
N VAL A 209 18.29 7.44 -12.80
CA VAL A 209 18.17 6.15 -12.09
C VAL A 209 17.33 5.16 -12.91
N ILE A 210 16.24 5.59 -13.54
CA ILE A 210 15.41 4.74 -14.41
C ILE A 210 16.24 4.19 -15.57
N ASN A 211 17.00 5.04 -16.26
CA ASN A 211 17.83 4.63 -17.40
C ASN A 211 19.00 3.73 -17.03
N ALA A 212 19.51 3.84 -15.79
CA ALA A 212 20.59 2.98 -15.30
C ALA A 212 20.09 1.60 -14.85
N HIS A 213 18.78 1.41 -14.69
CA HIS A 213 18.18 0.15 -14.27
C HIS A 213 17.72 -0.66 -15.51
N PRO A 214 17.76 -2.01 -15.47
CA PRO A 214 17.13 -2.83 -16.50
C PRO A 214 15.67 -2.39 -16.76
N PRO A 215 15.23 -2.35 -18.01
CA PRO A 215 13.93 -1.81 -18.35
C PRO A 215 12.81 -2.65 -17.73
N GLU A 216 11.92 -1.98 -16.99
CA GLU A 216 10.68 -2.54 -16.44
C GLU A 216 9.50 -1.68 -16.90
N VAL A 217 8.39 -2.32 -17.28
CA VAL A 217 7.21 -1.61 -17.85
C VAL A 217 6.76 -0.42 -16.99
N HIS A 218 6.71 -0.58 -15.66
CA HIS A 218 6.27 0.49 -14.76
C HIS A 218 7.30 1.61 -14.63
N LEU A 219 8.61 1.29 -14.61
CA LEU A 219 9.66 2.32 -14.54
C LEU A 219 9.69 3.17 -15.81
N LEU A 220 9.53 2.53 -16.97
CA LEU A 220 9.40 3.24 -18.25
C LEU A 220 8.12 4.07 -18.30
N TYR A 221 7.00 3.56 -17.80
CA TYR A 221 5.74 4.31 -17.75
C TYR A 221 5.84 5.58 -16.89
N TYR A 222 6.34 5.48 -15.66
CA TYR A 222 6.57 6.66 -14.82
C TYR A 222 7.69 7.54 -15.37
N GLY A 223 8.70 6.95 -16.01
CA GLY A 223 9.75 7.69 -16.71
C GLY A 223 9.16 8.57 -17.82
N ALA A 224 8.21 8.05 -18.60
CA ALA A 224 7.53 8.81 -19.64
C ALA A 224 6.71 9.95 -19.03
N TRP A 225 5.98 9.67 -17.95
CA TRP A 225 5.26 10.71 -17.21
C TRP A 225 6.23 11.82 -16.72
N ILE A 226 7.39 11.47 -16.19
CA ILE A 226 8.42 12.46 -15.79
C ILE A 226 8.94 13.25 -17.00
N GLN A 227 9.20 12.59 -18.13
CA GLN A 227 9.67 13.27 -19.36
C GLN A 227 8.65 14.28 -19.89
N ILE A 228 7.35 13.98 -19.80
CA ILE A 228 6.28 14.94 -20.12
C ILE A 228 6.37 16.17 -19.20
N GLN A 229 6.59 15.97 -17.89
CA GLN A 229 6.78 17.09 -16.96
C GLN A 229 8.05 17.92 -17.25
N LEU A 230 9.05 17.31 -17.90
CA LEU A 230 10.27 17.98 -18.36
C LEU A 230 10.13 18.57 -19.78
N ALA A 231 8.92 18.58 -20.36
CA ALA A 231 8.64 19.01 -21.74
C ALA A 231 9.47 18.26 -22.81
N ASN A 232 9.82 17.00 -22.53
CA ASN A 232 10.57 16.13 -23.44
C ASN A 232 9.66 15.04 -24.03
N THR A 233 8.71 15.46 -24.85
CA THR A 233 7.66 14.60 -25.40
C THR A 233 8.20 13.45 -26.26
N GLU A 234 9.27 13.69 -27.04
CA GLU A 234 9.88 12.64 -27.87
C GLU A 234 10.46 11.51 -27.03
N GLN A 235 11.13 11.84 -25.93
CA GLN A 235 11.65 10.84 -25.02
C GLN A 235 10.51 10.11 -24.27
N ALA A 236 9.42 10.81 -23.95
CA ALA A 236 8.23 10.19 -23.38
C ALA A 236 7.62 9.15 -24.33
N LYS A 237 7.44 9.49 -25.61
CA LYS A 237 6.98 8.55 -26.66
C LYS A 237 7.88 7.33 -26.75
N THR A 238 9.20 7.53 -26.74
CA THR A 238 10.19 6.43 -26.78
C THR A 238 10.01 5.46 -25.62
N TYR A 239 9.79 5.97 -24.39
CA TYR A 239 9.57 5.12 -23.22
C TYR A 239 8.25 4.35 -23.32
N LEU A 240 7.17 4.99 -23.76
CA LEU A 240 5.85 4.37 -23.87
C LEU A 240 5.80 3.32 -25.00
N GLN A 241 6.48 3.56 -26.11
CA GLN A 241 6.68 2.56 -27.16
C GLN A 241 7.42 1.33 -26.62
N HIS A 242 8.46 1.55 -25.80
CA HIS A 242 9.19 0.46 -25.16
C HIS A 242 8.33 -0.29 -24.12
N CYS A 243 7.45 0.41 -23.37
CA CYS A 243 6.43 -0.26 -22.55
C CYS A 243 5.58 -1.23 -23.39
N GLY A 244 5.13 -0.79 -24.58
CA GLY A 244 4.32 -1.62 -25.49
C GLY A 244 5.07 -2.83 -26.06
N GLN A 245 6.39 -2.76 -26.20
CA GLN A 245 7.23 -3.89 -26.59
C GLN A 245 7.38 -4.92 -25.46
N LEU A 246 7.52 -4.46 -24.20
CA LEU A 246 7.71 -5.33 -23.04
C LEU A 246 6.42 -5.96 -22.53
N ALA A 247 5.32 -5.21 -22.56
CA ALA A 247 4.01 -5.64 -22.08
C ALA A 247 2.94 -5.05 -22.99
N PRO A 248 2.64 -5.71 -24.13
CA PRO A 248 1.67 -5.20 -25.09
C PRO A 248 0.33 -4.89 -24.44
N GLU A 249 -0.16 -5.67 -23.49
CA GLU A 249 -1.45 -5.47 -22.83
C GLU A 249 -1.51 -4.28 -21.86
N PHE A 250 -0.37 -3.66 -21.53
CA PHE A 250 -0.29 -2.58 -20.53
C PHE A 250 -1.02 -1.32 -21.00
N TRP A 251 -2.32 -1.26 -20.69
CA TRP A 251 -3.24 -0.24 -21.17
C TRP A 251 -2.85 1.22 -20.81
N PRO A 252 -2.22 1.54 -19.66
CA PRO A 252 -1.90 2.93 -19.34
C PRO A 252 -0.89 3.50 -20.34
N ALA A 253 0.15 2.74 -20.71
CA ALA A 253 1.13 3.23 -21.65
C ALA A 253 0.54 3.42 -23.05
N ARG A 254 -0.39 2.56 -23.47
CA ARG A 254 -1.11 2.72 -24.74
C ARG A 254 -1.95 3.99 -24.76
N LEU A 255 -2.68 4.25 -23.66
CA LEU A 255 -3.55 5.41 -23.56
C LEU A 255 -2.76 6.71 -23.60
N GLU A 256 -1.66 6.79 -22.84
CA GLU A 256 -0.79 7.96 -22.83
C GLU A 256 -0.05 8.15 -24.17
N LEU A 257 0.41 7.06 -24.82
CA LEU A 257 1.06 7.16 -26.13
C LEU A 257 0.10 7.68 -27.20
N LEU A 258 -1.15 7.19 -27.19
CA LEU A 258 -2.20 7.67 -28.08
C LEU A 258 -2.53 9.14 -27.85
N ALA A 259 -2.56 9.58 -26.58
CA ALA A 259 -2.76 10.98 -26.22
C ALA A 259 -1.66 11.88 -26.80
N LEU A 260 -0.39 11.47 -26.68
CA LEU A 260 0.73 12.25 -27.22
C LEU A 260 0.67 12.37 -28.76
N TYR A 261 0.35 11.29 -29.47
CA TYR A 261 0.22 11.35 -30.94
C TYR A 261 -0.97 12.20 -31.39
N ALA A 262 -2.06 12.21 -30.62
CA ALA A 262 -3.23 13.03 -30.93
C ALA A 262 -2.96 14.53 -30.83
N GLU A 263 -1.94 14.95 -30.08
CA GLU A 263 -1.49 16.34 -30.01
C GLU A 263 -0.63 16.74 -31.23
N ASP A 264 0.11 15.79 -31.83
CA ASP A 264 0.96 16.06 -33.00
C ASP A 264 0.18 16.07 -34.33
N ASP A 265 -0.98 15.42 -34.38
CA ASP A 265 -1.66 15.06 -35.62
C ASP A 265 -2.95 15.87 -35.88
N GLN A 266 -3.28 16.09 -37.15
CA GLN A 266 -4.52 16.74 -37.59
C GLN A 266 -5.71 15.78 -37.51
N LEU A 267 -5.99 15.23 -36.32
CA LEU A 267 -7.23 14.49 -36.09
C LEU A 267 -8.42 15.39 -36.40
N SER A 268 -9.41 14.85 -37.12
CA SER A 268 -10.68 15.54 -37.31
C SER A 268 -11.30 15.87 -35.95
N PRO A 269 -12.08 16.96 -35.83
CA PRO A 269 -12.73 17.33 -34.58
C PRO A 269 -13.53 16.18 -33.95
N THR A 270 -14.26 15.41 -34.78
CA THR A 270 -15.03 14.24 -34.33
C THR A 270 -14.14 13.13 -33.75
N CYS A 271 -13.02 12.81 -34.41
CA CYS A 271 -12.07 11.82 -33.89
C CYS A 271 -11.47 12.26 -32.56
N ARG A 272 -11.20 13.56 -32.40
CA ARG A 272 -10.68 14.15 -31.16
C ARG A 272 -11.68 14.02 -30.01
N GLU A 273 -12.94 14.36 -30.23
CA GLU A 273 -14.01 14.22 -29.23
C GLU A 273 -14.16 12.76 -28.76
N HIS A 274 -14.18 11.81 -29.70
CA HIS A 274 -14.25 10.38 -29.34
C HIS A 274 -13.02 9.92 -28.56
N LEU A 275 -11.82 10.36 -28.95
CA LEU A 275 -10.60 10.03 -28.24
C LEU A 275 -10.60 10.60 -26.81
N GLU A 276 -10.97 11.86 -26.64
CA GLU A 276 -11.10 12.51 -25.33
C GLU A 276 -12.07 11.75 -24.43
N TYR A 277 -13.21 11.31 -24.96
CA TYR A 277 -14.17 10.49 -24.23
C TYR A 277 -13.56 9.15 -23.77
N ILE A 278 -12.86 8.43 -24.66
CA ILE A 278 -12.19 7.16 -24.32
C ILE A 278 -11.11 7.40 -23.26
N MET A 279 -10.32 8.47 -23.39
CA MET A 279 -9.31 8.85 -22.41
C MET A 279 -9.90 9.17 -21.04
N GLN A 280 -11.00 9.92 -21.00
CA GLN A 280 -11.70 10.24 -19.76
C GLN A 280 -12.20 8.97 -19.06
N ARG A 281 -12.74 8.00 -19.82
CA ARG A 281 -13.16 6.70 -19.29
C ARG A 281 -11.97 5.86 -18.82
N GLY A 282 -10.88 5.82 -19.60
CA GLY A 282 -9.65 5.12 -19.24
C GLY A 282 -9.05 5.63 -17.93
N ARG A 283 -9.05 6.96 -17.72
CA ARG A 283 -8.58 7.60 -16.49
C ARG A 283 -9.42 7.26 -15.24
N GLN A 284 -10.65 6.77 -15.41
CA GLN A 284 -11.51 6.30 -14.31
C GLN A 284 -11.27 4.83 -13.94
N VAL A 285 -10.42 4.11 -14.69
CA VAL A 285 -10.11 2.72 -14.37
C VAL A 285 -9.24 2.64 -13.11
N LYS A 286 -9.67 1.75 -12.21
CA LYS A 286 -8.92 1.44 -10.99
C LYS A 286 -7.55 0.86 -11.30
N LYS A 287 -6.50 1.61 -10.95
CA LYS A 287 -5.11 1.27 -11.24
C LYS A 287 -4.60 0.02 -10.54
N PHE A 288 -5.15 -0.33 -9.37
CA PHE A 288 -4.60 -1.40 -8.54
C PHE A 288 -5.57 -2.56 -8.35
N VAL A 289 -5.00 -3.75 -8.24
CA VAL A 289 -5.71 -4.97 -7.94
C VAL A 289 -4.98 -5.75 -6.85
N CYS A 290 -5.74 -6.41 -5.98
CA CYS A 290 -5.18 -7.39 -5.06
C CYS A 290 -4.93 -8.72 -5.80
N SER A 291 -3.66 -9.12 -5.90
CA SER A 291 -3.24 -10.37 -6.54
C SER A 291 -3.72 -11.64 -5.82
N LYS A 292 -4.31 -11.52 -4.62
CA LYS A 292 -4.85 -12.64 -3.84
C LYS A 292 -6.36 -12.79 -3.92
N CYS A 293 -7.12 -11.70 -4.03
CA CYS A 293 -8.60 -11.75 -3.99
C CYS A 293 -9.31 -10.97 -5.10
N GLY A 294 -8.56 -10.36 -6.03
CA GLY A 294 -9.11 -9.63 -7.17
C GLY A 294 -9.77 -8.29 -6.84
N LEU A 295 -9.72 -7.82 -5.58
CA LEU A 295 -10.28 -6.51 -5.22
C LEU A 295 -9.55 -5.40 -6.00
N ARG A 296 -10.31 -4.60 -6.76
CA ARG A 296 -9.81 -3.43 -7.51
C ARG A 296 -9.95 -2.14 -6.70
N LEU A 297 -8.89 -1.33 -6.66
CA LEU A 297 -8.77 -0.10 -5.87
C LEU A 297 -8.05 1.01 -6.66
N ASP A 298 -8.38 2.27 -6.36
CA ASP A 298 -7.71 3.46 -6.94
C ASP A 298 -6.52 3.94 -6.11
N GLN A 299 -6.44 3.51 -4.86
CA GLN A 299 -5.44 3.97 -3.89
C GLN A 299 -4.45 2.85 -3.57
N ILE A 300 -3.21 3.24 -3.28
CA ILE A 300 -2.18 2.34 -2.77
C ILE A 300 -2.68 1.70 -1.47
N PHE A 301 -2.48 0.39 -1.34
CA PHE A 301 -2.71 -0.36 -0.10
C PHE A 301 -1.54 -1.29 0.17
N PHE A 302 -1.12 -1.37 1.42
CA PHE A 302 -0.10 -2.33 1.86
C PHE A 302 -0.72 -3.56 2.53
N GLN A 303 -1.94 -3.44 3.03
CA GLN A 303 -2.77 -4.55 3.46
C GLN A 303 -4.09 -4.50 2.71
N CYS A 304 -4.47 -5.59 2.05
CA CYS A 304 -5.72 -5.64 1.31
C CYS A 304 -6.92 -5.50 2.27
N PRO A 305 -7.85 -4.56 2.06
CA PRO A 305 -8.97 -4.38 2.97
C PRO A 305 -9.99 -5.54 2.93
N ARG A 306 -10.00 -6.35 1.86
CA ARG A 306 -10.87 -7.53 1.74
C ARG A 306 -10.24 -8.78 2.37
N CYS A 307 -9.09 -9.23 1.86
CA CYS A 307 -8.49 -10.49 2.28
C CYS A 307 -7.38 -10.34 3.33
N ARG A 308 -7.05 -9.11 3.74
CA ARG A 308 -5.99 -8.77 4.71
C ARG A 308 -4.58 -9.24 4.36
N SER A 309 -4.37 -9.71 3.12
CA SER A 309 -3.04 -10.07 2.62
C SER A 309 -2.16 -8.82 2.57
N TRP A 310 -0.94 -8.96 3.10
CA TRP A 310 0.08 -7.94 3.07
C TRP A 310 0.80 -7.91 1.72
N HIS A 311 1.15 -6.71 1.28
CA HIS A 311 1.87 -6.42 0.04
C HIS A 311 1.31 -7.17 -1.17
N SER A 312 -0.01 -7.41 -1.21
CA SER A 312 -0.68 -8.12 -2.31
C SER A 312 -1.16 -7.18 -3.42
N ILE A 313 -0.84 -5.90 -3.32
CA ILE A 313 -1.10 -4.92 -4.36
C ILE A 313 -0.31 -5.26 -5.63
N ALA A 314 -0.96 -5.12 -6.77
CA ALA A 314 -0.38 -5.22 -8.10
C ALA A 314 -0.99 -4.13 -8.98
N PHE A 315 -0.28 -3.75 -10.04
CA PHE A 315 -0.80 -2.84 -11.06
C PHE A 315 -1.78 -3.60 -11.97
N LEU A 316 -2.91 -3.01 -12.29
CA LEU A 316 -3.87 -3.56 -13.24
C LEU A 316 -3.31 -3.38 -14.66
N THR A 317 -2.75 -4.45 -15.22
CA THR A 317 -2.07 -4.41 -16.53
C THR A 317 -3.03 -4.46 -17.70
N ALA A 318 -4.10 -5.27 -17.62
CA ALA A 318 -5.08 -5.47 -18.68
C ALA A 318 -6.48 -4.98 -18.28
N LEU A 319 -7.22 -4.46 -19.28
CA LEU A 319 -8.64 -4.08 -19.16
C LEU A 319 -9.52 -5.26 -19.57
N ASP A 320 -9.53 -6.33 -18.77
CA ASP A 320 -10.48 -7.42 -19.00
C ASP A 320 -11.89 -6.98 -18.55
N THR A 321 -12.86 -7.18 -19.44
CA THR A 321 -14.30 -6.93 -19.26
C THR A 321 -14.88 -7.68 -18.07
#